data_AF-A0A2T0MZL0-F1
#
_entry.id   AF-A0A2T0MZL0-F1
#
_cell.length_a   1.000
_cell.length_b   1.000
_cell.length_c   1.000
_cell.angle_alpha   90.00
_cell.angle_beta   90.00
_cell.angle_gamma   90.00
#
_symmetry.space_group_name_H-M   'P 1'
#
loop_
_entity.id
_entity.type
_entity.pdbx_description
1 polymer ?
#
loop_
_entity_poly.entity_id
_entity_poly.type
_entity_poly.pdbx_seq_one_letter_code
_entity_poly.pdbx_strand_id
1 'polypeptide(L)'
;MRELVSLQFGAKPWQPSETSRVIAVYDKHDRPTCGLIDQQGRTFLFDCIEGHAWDVNVWAYVEVTEDQVEKLTAAEGAEFATTVDRTLKGVPLVAALAVGDRLEMAHVLGPLEPGSNLYPNIMEAVLAKIERGTDAAETLRKVQPVS
;
A
#
# COMPACT_ATOMS: atom_id res chain seq x y z
N MET A 1 -7.19 12.05 -14.71
CA MET A 1 -6.70 10.69 -14.40
C MET A 1 -6.44 10.63 -12.90
N ARG A 2 -6.73 9.49 -12.26
CA ARG A 2 -6.28 9.25 -10.89
C ARG A 2 -4.77 9.03 -10.92
N GLU A 3 -4.05 9.70 -10.03
CA GLU A 3 -2.60 9.56 -9.91
C GLU A 3 -2.29 8.46 -8.90
N LEU A 4 -1.15 7.81 -9.07
CA LEU A 4 -0.66 6.84 -8.11
C LEU A 4 0.19 7.54 -7.06
N VAL A 5 0.15 7.03 -5.84
CA VAL A 5 1.04 7.52 -4.78
C VAL A 5 2.50 7.32 -5.19
N SER A 6 3.34 8.31 -4.92
CA SER A 6 4.78 8.17 -5.04
C SER A 6 5.34 7.51 -3.78
N LEU A 7 6.07 6.42 -3.95
CA LEU A 7 6.74 5.68 -2.87
C LEU A 7 8.26 5.75 -3.05
N GLN A 8 8.96 6.08 -1.97
CA GLN A 8 10.41 6.06 -1.87
C GLN A 8 10.85 4.84 -1.06
N PHE A 9 11.68 3.99 -1.63
CA PHE A 9 12.22 2.83 -0.90
C PHE A 9 13.11 3.28 0.25
N GLY A 10 13.00 2.58 1.38
CA GLY A 10 13.58 2.95 2.67
C GLY A 10 12.73 3.93 3.50
N ALA A 11 11.70 4.55 2.92
CA ALA A 11 10.77 5.43 3.64
C ALA A 11 9.73 4.62 4.44
N LYS A 12 9.03 5.30 5.35
CA LYS A 12 8.00 4.68 6.19
C LYS A 12 6.71 4.51 5.39
N PRO A 13 5.93 3.44 5.62
CA PRO A 13 4.67 3.25 4.90
C PRO A 13 3.66 4.39 5.08
N TRP A 14 3.49 4.91 6.30
CA TRP A 14 2.62 6.07 6.56
C TRP A 14 3.26 7.43 6.21
N GLN A 15 4.51 7.45 5.73
CA GLN A 15 5.17 8.63 5.22
C GLN A 15 6.04 8.22 4.01
N PRO A 16 5.41 7.80 2.90
CA PRO A 16 6.08 7.07 1.84
C PRO A 16 7.02 7.91 0.98
N SER A 17 7.04 9.23 1.14
CA SER A 17 7.96 10.13 0.44
C SER A 17 8.23 11.39 1.25
N GLU A 18 9.26 12.16 0.88
CA GLU A 18 9.54 13.47 1.49
C GLU A 18 8.39 14.49 1.30
N THR A 19 7.59 14.31 0.24
CA THR A 19 6.43 15.16 -0.07
C THR A 19 5.14 14.67 0.57
N SER A 20 5.18 13.53 1.26
CA SER A 20 4.01 12.95 1.93
C SER A 20 3.89 13.46 3.36
N ARG A 21 2.65 13.75 3.77
CA ARG A 21 2.32 14.17 5.13
C ARG A 21 1.06 13.44 5.58
N VAL A 22 1.12 12.81 6.74
CA VAL A 22 -0.08 12.26 7.40
C VAL A 22 -1.02 13.40 7.76
N ILE A 23 -2.28 13.31 7.29
CA ILE A 23 -3.33 14.29 7.59
C ILE A 23 -4.44 13.71 8.46
N ALA A 24 -4.58 12.37 8.50
CA ALA A 24 -5.47 11.67 9.42
C ALA A 24 -4.91 10.28 9.77
N VAL A 25 -5.20 9.80 10.97
CA VAL A 25 -4.91 8.44 11.42
C VAL A 25 -6.21 7.84 11.92
N TYR A 26 -6.64 6.76 11.31
CA TYR A 26 -7.88 6.06 11.66
C TYR A 26 -7.62 4.84 12.53
N ASP A 27 -6.49 4.17 12.30
CA ASP A 27 -6.05 3.06 13.13
C ASP A 27 -4.56 3.17 13.45
N LYS A 28 -4.23 2.77 14.68
CA LYS A 28 -2.89 2.85 15.22
C LYS A 28 -2.69 1.79 16.30
N HIS A 29 -1.63 1.02 16.13
CA HIS A 29 -1.02 0.21 17.19
C HIS A 29 0.23 0.92 17.72
N ASP A 30 1.42 0.40 17.41
CA ASP A 30 2.70 1.08 17.70
C ASP A 30 3.01 2.17 16.67
N ARG A 31 2.43 2.04 15.47
CA ARG A 31 2.56 2.94 14.32
C ARG A 31 1.20 3.11 13.63
N PRO A 32 0.98 4.19 12.85
CA PRO A 32 -0.23 4.33 12.05
C PRO A 32 -0.37 3.15 11.09
N THR A 33 -1.49 2.44 11.15
CA THR A 33 -1.80 1.29 10.29
C THR A 33 -2.85 1.62 9.25
N CYS A 34 -3.73 2.58 9.53
CA CYS A 34 -4.72 3.06 8.57
C CYS A 34 -4.86 4.58 8.71
N GLY A 35 -4.96 5.29 7.59
CA GLY A 35 -5.11 6.74 7.63
C GLY A 35 -5.03 7.40 6.27
N LEU A 36 -4.90 8.73 6.29
CA LEU A 36 -4.77 9.55 5.10
C LEU A 36 -3.42 10.24 5.08
N ILE A 37 -2.81 10.27 3.89
CA ILE A 37 -1.69 11.15 3.58
C ILE A 37 -2.11 12.17 2.51
N ASP A 38 -1.59 13.38 2.65
CA ASP A 38 -1.52 14.37 1.58
C ASP A 38 -0.17 14.22 0.88
N GLN A 39 -0.17 14.16 -0.44
CA GLN A 39 1.03 14.19 -1.26
C GLN A 39 0.77 15.11 -2.45
N GLN A 40 1.44 16.27 -2.46
CA GLN A 40 1.33 17.28 -3.52
C GLN A 40 -0.12 17.76 -3.78
N GLY A 41 -0.91 17.94 -2.72
CA GLY A 41 -2.29 18.41 -2.81
C GLY A 41 -3.31 17.33 -3.18
N ARG A 42 -2.90 16.05 -3.16
CA ARG A 42 -3.76 14.90 -3.38
C ARG A 42 -3.83 14.05 -2.13
N THR A 43 -5.02 13.54 -1.84
CA THR A 43 -5.26 12.70 -0.66
C THR A 43 -5.21 11.23 -1.03
N PHE A 44 -4.44 10.46 -0.29
CA PHE A 44 -4.34 9.01 -0.43
C PHE A 44 -4.69 8.33 0.88
N LEU A 45 -5.52 7.30 0.80
CA LEU A 45 -5.70 6.32 1.87
C LEU A 45 -4.48 5.39 1.87
N PHE A 46 -3.92 5.14 3.04
CA PHE A 46 -2.98 4.06 3.29
C PHE A 46 -3.60 3.07 4.28
N ASP A 47 -3.36 1.79 4.05
CA ASP A 47 -3.85 0.72 4.91
C ASP A 47 -2.83 -0.42 5.02
N CYS A 48 -2.57 -0.89 6.23
CA CYS A 48 -1.73 -2.05 6.52
C CYS A 48 -2.60 -3.31 6.45
N ILE A 49 -2.50 -4.01 5.33
CA ILE A 49 -3.34 -5.15 4.98
C ILE A 49 -2.95 -6.40 5.77
N GLU A 50 -1.66 -6.56 6.07
CA GLU A 50 -1.13 -7.75 6.75
C GLU A 50 0.17 -7.45 7.49
N GLY A 51 0.44 -8.23 8.55
CA GLY A 51 1.76 -8.25 9.18
C GLY A 51 2.06 -7.05 10.07
N HIS A 52 1.04 -6.30 10.53
CA HIS A 52 1.26 -5.12 11.37
C HIS A 52 2.06 -5.42 12.65
N ALA A 53 2.02 -6.65 13.16
CA ALA A 53 2.77 -7.11 14.34
C ALA A 53 4.11 -7.78 13.99
N TRP A 54 4.44 -7.94 12.71
CA TRP A 54 5.57 -8.72 12.21
C TRP A 54 6.56 -7.80 11.49
N ASP A 55 7.80 -8.29 11.32
CA ASP A 55 8.84 -7.54 10.60
C ASP A 55 8.48 -7.35 9.13
N VAL A 56 7.77 -8.28 8.50
CA VAL A 56 7.31 -8.14 7.12
C VAL A 56 5.84 -7.74 7.12
N ASN A 57 5.52 -6.64 6.45
CA ASN A 57 4.16 -6.10 6.40
C ASN A 57 3.80 -5.61 5.00
N VAL A 58 2.50 -5.67 4.70
CA VAL A 58 1.94 -5.36 3.38
C VAL A 58 1.00 -4.17 3.49
N TRP A 59 1.11 -3.27 2.53
CA TRP A 59 0.40 -2.00 2.51
C TRP A 59 -0.33 -1.77 1.20
N ALA A 60 -1.46 -1.11 1.26
CA ALA A 60 -2.20 -0.63 0.11
C ALA A 60 -2.31 0.90 0.15
N TYR A 61 -2.23 1.52 -1.02
CA TYR A 61 -2.42 2.95 -1.20
C TYR A 61 -3.36 3.23 -2.36
N VAL A 62 -4.31 4.14 -2.15
CA VAL A 62 -5.26 4.55 -3.19
C VAL A 62 -5.59 6.03 -3.06
N GLU A 63 -5.70 6.73 -4.19
CA GLU A 63 -6.19 8.11 -4.20
C GLU A 63 -7.67 8.14 -3.80
N VAL A 64 -8.04 9.07 -2.93
CA VAL A 64 -9.43 9.25 -2.47
C VAL A 64 -9.95 10.65 -2.81
N THR A 65 -11.22 10.73 -3.15
CA THR A 65 -11.92 12.01 -3.35
C THR A 65 -12.41 12.59 -2.02
N GLU A 66 -12.79 13.86 -1.99
CA GLU A 66 -13.39 14.50 -0.82
C GLU A 66 -14.60 13.72 -0.29
N ASP A 67 -15.55 13.34 -1.16
CA ASP A 67 -16.68 12.48 -0.79
C ASP A 67 -16.27 11.14 -0.14
N GLN A 68 -15.14 10.57 -0.55
CA GLN A 68 -14.63 9.32 0.04
C GLN A 68 -14.00 9.59 1.42
N VAL A 69 -13.30 10.71 1.57
CA VAL A 69 -12.74 11.16 2.85
C VAL A 69 -13.85 11.41 3.87
N GLU A 70 -14.93 12.09 3.47
CA GLU A 70 -16.08 12.33 4.35
C GLU A 70 -16.71 11.01 4.83
N LYS A 71 -16.91 10.06 3.91
CA LYS A 71 -17.43 8.72 4.25
C LYS A 71 -16.51 7.94 5.18
N LEU A 72 -15.20 7.98 4.94
CA LEU A 72 -14.21 7.33 5.80
C LEU A 72 -14.18 7.96 7.20
N THR A 73 -14.31 9.28 7.29
CA THR A 73 -14.28 10.02 8.56
C THR A 73 -15.54 9.80 9.40
N ALA A 74 -16.70 9.62 8.74
CA ALA A 74 -17.98 9.41 9.41
C ALA A 74 -18.25 7.95 9.80
N ALA A 75 -17.57 6.99 9.18
CA ALA A 75 -17.80 5.57 9.41
C ALA A 75 -17.14 5.08 10.70
N GLU A 76 -17.82 4.21 11.44
CA GLU A 76 -17.31 3.62 12.69
C GLU A 76 -17.47 2.08 12.69
N GLY A 77 -16.64 1.40 13.49
CA GLY A 77 -16.74 -0.04 13.70
C GLY A 77 -16.73 -0.87 12.40
N ALA A 78 -17.74 -1.73 12.23
CA ALA A 78 -17.84 -2.59 11.04
C ALA A 78 -18.11 -1.82 9.75
N GLU A 79 -18.74 -0.64 9.83
CA GLU A 79 -18.97 0.22 8.67
C GLU A 79 -17.66 0.82 8.18
N PHE A 80 -16.75 1.19 9.10
CA PHE A 80 -15.43 1.70 8.75
C PHE A 80 -14.64 0.68 7.94
N ALA A 81 -14.53 -0.56 8.43
CA ALA A 81 -13.84 -1.64 7.70
C ALA A 81 -14.44 -1.87 6.31
N THR A 82 -15.77 -1.86 6.20
CA THR A 82 -16.46 -2.00 4.91
C THR A 82 -16.18 -0.82 3.97
N THR A 83 -16.05 0.39 4.51
CA THR A 83 -15.79 1.61 3.75
C THR A 83 -14.36 1.66 3.24
N VAL A 84 -13.38 1.24 4.06
CA VAL A 84 -11.98 1.05 3.64
C VAL A 84 -11.88 0.02 2.50
N ASP A 85 -12.47 -1.18 2.69
CA ASP A 85 -12.47 -2.24 1.68
C ASP A 85 -13.08 -1.78 0.34
N ARG A 86 -14.22 -1.06 0.40
CA ARG A 86 -14.84 -0.50 -0.80
C ARG A 86 -13.96 0.56 -1.46
N THR A 87 -13.27 1.39 -0.68
CA THR A 87 -12.43 2.47 -1.20
C THR A 87 -11.20 1.93 -1.92
N LEU A 88 -10.66 0.81 -1.45
CA LEU A 88 -9.54 0.09 -2.07
C LEU A 88 -9.95 -0.69 -3.34
N LYS A 89 -11.25 -0.86 -3.61
CA LYS A 89 -11.78 -1.59 -4.77
C LYS A 89 -12.22 -0.66 -5.91
N GLY A 90 -12.25 -1.20 -7.13
CA GLY A 90 -12.80 -0.52 -8.31
C GLY A 90 -11.89 0.55 -8.95
N VAL A 91 -10.69 0.74 -8.43
CA VAL A 91 -9.69 1.68 -8.96
C VAL A 91 -8.29 1.08 -8.88
N PRO A 92 -7.33 1.56 -9.70
CA PRO A 92 -5.94 1.16 -9.54
C PRO A 92 -5.41 1.55 -8.15
N LEU A 93 -4.62 0.68 -7.55
CA LEU A 93 -4.00 0.89 -6.24
C LEU A 93 -2.52 0.51 -6.27
N VAL A 94 -1.74 1.01 -5.33
CA VAL A 94 -0.35 0.60 -5.13
C VAL A 94 -0.29 -0.36 -3.95
N ALA A 95 0.16 -1.59 -4.19
CA ALA A 95 0.51 -2.55 -3.16
C ALA A 95 2.00 -2.41 -2.85
N ALA A 96 2.39 -2.43 -1.59
CA ALA A 96 3.78 -2.34 -1.18
C ALA A 96 4.12 -3.34 -0.08
N LEU A 97 5.39 -3.76 -0.08
CA LEU A 97 6.00 -4.55 0.98
C LEU A 97 6.93 -3.64 1.77
N ALA A 98 6.86 -3.76 3.09
CA ALA A 98 7.85 -3.18 3.99
C ALA A 98 8.47 -4.25 4.89
N VAL A 99 9.74 -4.03 5.22
CA VAL A 99 10.51 -4.79 6.20
C VAL A 99 10.87 -3.85 7.35
N GLY A 100 10.49 -4.22 8.57
CA GLY A 100 10.34 -3.29 9.69
C GLY A 100 9.39 -2.16 9.32
N ASP A 101 9.92 -0.93 9.32
CA ASP A 101 9.21 0.30 8.94
C ASP A 101 9.73 0.89 7.62
N ARG A 102 10.28 0.06 6.73
CA ARG A 102 10.91 0.53 5.49
C ARG A 102 10.30 -0.13 4.28
N LEU A 103 9.80 0.69 3.36
CA LEU A 103 9.29 0.24 2.07
C LEU A 103 10.43 -0.34 1.25
N GLU A 104 10.30 -1.60 0.84
CA GLU A 104 11.32 -2.30 0.04
C GLU A 104 10.85 -2.52 -1.40
N MET A 105 9.54 -2.70 -1.58
CA MET A 105 8.97 -3.05 -2.88
C MET A 105 7.59 -2.45 -3.06
N ALA A 106 7.25 -2.16 -4.31
CA ALA A 106 5.92 -1.71 -4.69
C ALA A 106 5.48 -2.32 -6.03
N HIS A 107 4.17 -2.47 -6.17
CA HIS A 107 3.53 -2.93 -7.39
C HIS A 107 2.21 -2.20 -7.59
N VAL A 108 1.93 -1.83 -8.84
CA VAL A 108 0.65 -1.22 -9.20
C VAL A 108 -0.31 -2.34 -9.56
N LEU A 109 -1.45 -2.37 -8.89
CA LEU A 109 -2.56 -3.23 -9.21
C LEU A 109 -3.59 -2.45 -10.02
N GLY A 110 -4.12 -3.10 -11.07
CA GLY A 110 -5.28 -2.58 -11.78
C GLY A 110 -6.53 -2.57 -10.90
N PRO A 111 -7.64 -2.01 -11.40
CA PRO A 111 -8.92 -2.10 -10.71
C PRO A 111 -9.27 -3.57 -10.45
N LEU A 112 -9.67 -3.86 -9.21
CA LEU A 112 -10.12 -5.19 -8.85
C LEU A 112 -11.56 -5.42 -9.30
N GLU A 113 -11.81 -6.61 -9.84
CA GLU A 113 -13.14 -7.02 -10.29
C GLU A 113 -14.16 -7.03 -9.13
N PRO A 114 -15.43 -6.68 -9.38
CA PRO A 114 -16.48 -6.77 -8.38
C PRO A 114 -16.58 -8.19 -7.80
N GLY A 115 -16.58 -8.32 -6.47
CA GLY A 115 -16.65 -9.61 -5.78
C GLY A 115 -15.32 -10.32 -5.58
N SER A 116 -14.21 -9.79 -6.11
CA SER A 116 -12.88 -10.29 -5.78
C SER A 116 -12.47 -9.92 -4.36
N ASN A 117 -11.70 -10.80 -3.72
CA ASN A 117 -11.13 -10.52 -2.41
C ASN A 117 -9.83 -9.70 -2.59
N LEU A 118 -9.78 -8.53 -1.96
CA LEU A 118 -8.65 -7.60 -2.03
C LEU A 118 -7.36 -8.24 -1.51
N TYR A 119 -7.46 -8.97 -0.40
CA TYR A 119 -6.31 -9.49 0.33
C TYR A 119 -5.50 -10.51 -0.49
N PRO A 120 -6.09 -11.60 -1.06
CA PRO A 120 -5.35 -12.54 -1.89
C PRO A 120 -4.69 -11.89 -3.11
N ASN A 121 -5.36 -10.92 -3.75
CA ASN A 121 -4.83 -10.24 -4.92
C ASN A 121 -3.60 -9.38 -4.59
N ILE A 122 -3.64 -8.65 -3.47
CA ILE A 122 -2.48 -7.89 -2.99
C ILE A 122 -1.34 -8.85 -2.66
N MET A 123 -1.63 -9.92 -1.92
CA MET A 123 -0.60 -10.88 -1.50
C MET A 123 0.04 -11.60 -2.69
N GLU A 124 -0.75 -12.08 -3.65
CA GLU A 124 -0.26 -12.73 -4.87
C GLU A 124 0.64 -11.78 -5.67
N ALA A 125 0.25 -10.51 -5.79
CA ALA A 125 1.05 -9.53 -6.52
C ALA A 125 2.38 -9.21 -5.85
N VAL A 126 2.38 -9.12 -4.52
CA VAL A 126 3.61 -8.94 -3.73
C VAL A 126 4.51 -10.16 -3.85
N LEU A 127 3.98 -11.38 -3.67
CA LEU A 127 4.73 -12.63 -3.78
C LEU A 127 5.32 -12.81 -5.19
N ALA A 128 4.52 -12.64 -6.24
CA ALA A 128 4.99 -12.74 -7.62
C ALA A 128 6.08 -11.70 -7.94
N LYS A 129 6.06 -10.53 -7.29
CA LYS A 129 7.12 -9.53 -7.42
C LYS A 129 8.41 -9.97 -6.71
N ILE A 130 8.31 -10.59 -5.53
CA ILE A 130 9.46 -11.15 -4.78
C ILE A 130 10.13 -12.27 -5.60
N GLU A 131 9.35 -13.20 -6.13
CA GLU A 131 9.86 -14.32 -6.94
C GLU A 131 10.63 -13.80 -8.16
N ARG A 132 10.02 -12.89 -8.94
CA ARG A 132 10.69 -12.27 -10.11
C ARG A 132 11.97 -11.53 -9.74
N GLY A 133 11.99 -10.85 -8.59
CA GLY A 133 13.20 -10.17 -8.11
C GLY A 133 14.32 -11.15 -7.75
N THR A 134 13.96 -12.28 -7.14
CA THR A 134 14.88 -13.36 -6.77
C THR A 134 15.47 -14.02 -8.01
N ASP A 135 14.64 -14.36 -9.00
CA ASP A 135 15.06 -14.96 -10.26
C ASP A 135 15.99 -14.03 -11.06
N ALA A 136 15.67 -12.73 -11.10
CA ALA A 136 16.50 -11.73 -11.75
C ALA A 136 17.87 -11.61 -11.06
N ALA A 137 17.90 -11.58 -9.73
CA ALA A 137 19.13 -11.52 -8.96
C ALA A 137 20.00 -12.77 -9.15
N GLU A 138 19.38 -13.96 -9.19
CA GLU A 138 20.08 -15.21 -9.46
C GLU A 138 20.65 -15.25 -10.88
N THR A 139 19.87 -14.79 -11.86
CA THR A 139 20.31 -14.68 -13.26
C THR A 139 21.52 -13.75 -13.39
N LEU A 140 21.48 -12.56 -12.77
CA LEU A 140 22.61 -11.63 -12.79
C LEU A 140 23.86 -12.21 -12.12
N ARG A 141 23.73 -12.94 -11.01
CA ARG A 141 24.86 -13.64 -10.37
C ARG A 141 25.50 -14.69 -11.28
N LYS A 142 24.70 -15.41 -12.08
CA LYS A 142 25.20 -16.41 -13.04
C LYS A 142 25.88 -15.79 -14.26
N VAL A 143 25.52 -14.56 -14.61
CA VAL A 143 26.04 -13.84 -15.80
C VAL A 143 27.25 -12.97 -15.48
N GLN A 144 27.53 -12.66 -14.20
CA GLN A 144 28.79 -12.00 -13.83
C GLN A 144 29.97 -12.98 -13.98
N PRO A 145 30.93 -12.72 -14.89
CA PRO A 145 32.14 -13.51 -14.95
C PRO A 145 32.97 -13.25 -13.69
N VAL A 146 33.37 -14.33 -13.01
CA VAL A 146 34.34 -14.28 -11.92
C VAL A 146 35.61 -13.63 -12.48
N SER A 147 35.88 -12.38 -12.05
CA SER A 147 37.15 -11.69 -12.32
C SER A 147 38.13 -11.98 -11.20
#